data_AF-A0A1H9VXW8-F1
#
_entry.id   AF-A0A1H9VXW8-F1
#
_cell.length_a   1.000
_cell.length_b   1.000
_cell.length_c   1.000
_cell.angle_alpha   90.00
_cell.angle_beta   90.00
_cell.angle_gamma   90.00
#
_symmetry.space_group_name_H-M   'P 1'
#
loop_
_entity.id
_entity.type
_entity.pdbx_description
1 polymer ?
#
loop_
_entity_poly.entity_id
_entity_poly.type
_entity_poly.pdbx_seq_one_letter_code
_entity_poly.pdbx_strand_id
1 'polypeptide(L)'
;MSTTEPPPASGRPDDGTVRRPAHGTAREPADAARPDPRESRPAPDAARPDPGTAPPGTAPPAPDASHPGTARPDQETAPLAPDAADRELLDRWNALLISAREGTAGPDPAPYGEDLLGRWAEPHRRYHGTAHLRAVLDRIDELAAQLPPEEAAGPGTGTRADAGPDLTAVRLAAWFHDAVYRPDRSENEERSARLAERALPEAGVPAARTAEVARLVRLTVTHDPAGNDLDGELLCDADLAVLAGTPEQYAHYAAEIRQEYAFVPDAAFREGRSAVLRQLLGLPHLFRTGYARDRWEPAARRNLTTELGLLET
;
A
#
# COMPACT_ATOMS: atom_id res chain seq x y z
N MET A 1 -11.94 39.45 73.40
CA MET A 1 -11.53 40.57 72.52
C MET A 1 -11.56 39.98 71.11
N SER A 2 -12.68 39.99 70.38
CA SER A 2 -13.56 41.12 69.97
C SER A 2 -12.88 42.00 68.92
N THR A 3 -13.45 42.36 67.76
CA THR A 3 -14.77 42.13 67.08
C THR A 3 -14.63 42.63 65.61
N THR A 4 -15.47 42.38 64.58
CA THR A 4 -16.81 41.75 64.40
C THR A 4 -16.98 41.28 62.92
N GLU A 5 -18.04 40.52 62.60
CA GLU A 5 -18.38 39.98 61.25
C GLU A 5 -19.30 40.91 60.37
N PRO A 6 -19.70 40.55 59.11
CA PRO A 6 -20.31 41.42 58.06
C PRO A 6 -21.88 41.32 58.05
N PRO A 7 -22.69 41.27 56.95
CA PRO A 7 -22.62 41.59 55.49
C PRO A 7 -23.75 42.62 55.09
N PRO A 8 -24.54 42.62 53.96
CA PRO A 8 -24.51 41.93 52.63
C PRO A 8 -24.90 42.81 51.38
N ALA A 9 -25.13 42.15 50.22
CA ALA A 9 -25.97 42.53 49.06
C ALA A 9 -25.40 43.54 48.01
N SER A 10 -25.86 43.60 46.73
CA SER A 10 -26.93 42.92 45.96
C SER A 10 -26.58 42.82 44.44
N GLY A 11 -27.27 42.00 43.61
CA GLY A 11 -27.01 42.00 42.14
C GLY A 11 -27.57 40.88 41.21
N ARG A 12 -28.87 40.57 41.21
CA ARG A 12 -29.62 39.84 40.13
C ARG A 12 -31.09 40.27 40.15
N PRO A 13 -31.81 40.32 39.00
CA PRO A 13 -32.62 39.18 38.50
C PRO A 13 -32.62 39.04 36.94
N ASP A 14 -32.93 37.87 36.34
CA ASP A 14 -34.19 37.39 35.68
C ASP A 14 -34.60 38.13 34.37
N ASP A 15 -35.32 37.58 33.38
CA ASP A 15 -35.79 36.22 32.99
C ASP A 15 -35.82 36.14 31.43
N GLY A 16 -35.94 34.96 30.83
CA GLY A 16 -35.91 34.75 29.37
C GLY A 16 -36.36 33.37 28.88
N THR A 17 -37.34 32.74 29.52
CA THR A 17 -37.86 31.40 29.19
C THR A 17 -38.52 31.30 27.78
N VAL A 18 -38.31 30.20 27.01
CA VAL A 18 -39.37 29.47 26.23
C VAL A 18 -38.88 28.20 25.44
N ARG A 19 -39.50 27.05 25.77
CA ARG A 19 -39.87 25.82 25.00
C ARG A 19 -38.95 25.13 23.94
N ARG A 20 -38.85 23.80 24.08
CA ARG A 20 -38.86 22.78 22.97
C ARG A 20 -40.31 22.35 22.67
N PRO A 21 -40.65 21.82 21.48
CA PRO A 21 -40.58 20.37 21.14
C PRO A 21 -39.78 20.13 19.82
N ALA A 22 -39.26 18.95 19.42
CA ALA A 22 -39.63 17.52 19.46
C ALA A 22 -40.25 16.99 18.13
N HIS A 23 -39.93 15.72 17.79
CA HIS A 23 -40.11 15.04 16.48
C HIS A 23 -39.15 15.51 15.35
N GLY A 24 -38.70 14.65 14.42
CA GLY A 24 -38.80 13.18 14.41
C GLY A 24 -38.40 12.51 13.07
N THR A 25 -38.20 11.18 13.12
CA THR A 25 -38.06 10.23 11.97
C THR A 25 -36.84 10.36 11.04
N ALA A 26 -36.47 9.24 10.41
CA ALA A 26 -35.31 9.08 9.53
C ALA A 26 -35.72 8.58 8.13
N ARG A 27 -34.87 8.80 7.11
CA ARG A 27 -34.80 7.96 5.89
C ARG A 27 -33.57 8.25 5.01
N GLU A 28 -32.90 7.18 4.61
CA GLU A 28 -32.20 7.03 3.32
C GLU A 28 -33.20 6.55 2.23
N PRO A 29 -32.77 6.37 0.97
CA PRO A 29 -31.84 7.16 0.16
C PRO A 29 -32.56 7.68 -1.12
N ALA A 30 -31.83 8.21 -2.11
CA ALA A 30 -32.35 8.50 -3.45
C ALA A 30 -31.31 8.19 -4.53
N ASP A 31 -31.77 7.66 -5.66
CA ASP A 31 -30.98 7.20 -6.82
C ASP A 31 -31.55 7.81 -8.13
N ALA A 32 -30.73 7.77 -9.19
CA ALA A 32 -31.03 7.98 -10.60
C ALA A 32 -31.57 9.35 -11.09
N ALA A 33 -30.86 9.94 -12.06
CA ALA A 33 -31.38 10.09 -13.45
C ALA A 33 -30.35 10.66 -14.45
N ARG A 34 -30.34 10.13 -15.68
CA ARG A 34 -29.88 10.81 -16.92
C ARG A 34 -31.11 11.34 -17.69
N PRO A 35 -30.93 12.21 -18.72
CA PRO A 35 -31.31 11.75 -20.07
C PRO A 35 -30.43 12.27 -21.26
N ASP A 36 -30.78 11.79 -22.46
CA ASP A 36 -30.30 12.11 -23.84
C ASP A 36 -31.54 12.71 -24.63
N PRO A 37 -31.64 12.93 -25.98
CA PRO A 37 -30.68 12.68 -27.08
C PRO A 37 -30.58 13.70 -28.26
N ARG A 38 -29.37 13.85 -28.84
CA ARG A 38 -29.07 14.21 -30.27
C ARG A 38 -29.48 15.64 -30.74
N GLU A 39 -29.10 16.16 -31.92
CA GLU A 39 -28.35 15.71 -33.13
C GLU A 39 -27.26 16.77 -33.52
N SER A 40 -26.53 16.86 -34.64
CA SER A 40 -26.58 16.29 -36.02
C SER A 40 -25.16 16.28 -36.69
N ARG A 41 -25.06 16.18 -38.04
CA ARG A 41 -23.86 16.38 -38.89
C ARG A 41 -24.21 17.12 -40.21
N PRO A 42 -23.22 17.70 -40.93
CA PRO A 42 -22.79 17.07 -42.20
C PRO A 42 -21.27 17.20 -42.51
N ALA A 43 -20.85 16.78 -43.71
CA ALA A 43 -19.51 16.95 -44.32
C ALA A 43 -19.67 17.21 -45.86
N PRO A 44 -18.64 17.71 -46.57
CA PRO A 44 -17.75 16.86 -47.41
C PRO A 44 -16.27 17.37 -47.34
N ASP A 45 -15.28 17.13 -48.24
CA ASP A 45 -15.15 16.44 -49.55
C ASP A 45 -13.67 15.96 -49.78
N ALA A 46 -13.28 15.54 -51.00
CA ALA A 46 -11.95 14.95 -51.31
C ALA A 46 -11.21 15.49 -52.56
N ALA A 47 -9.87 15.36 -52.60
CA ALA A 47 -9.02 15.52 -53.81
C ALA A 47 -7.63 14.82 -53.72
N ARG A 48 -7.07 14.35 -54.85
CA ARG A 48 -5.73 13.77 -55.14
C ARG A 48 -5.46 13.91 -56.67
N PRO A 49 -4.22 13.94 -57.25
CA PRO A 49 -3.06 12.97 -57.15
C PRO A 49 -1.70 13.63 -56.72
N ASP A 50 -0.56 12.99 -56.38
CA ASP A 50 0.24 11.80 -56.87
C ASP A 50 1.22 12.13 -58.04
N PRO A 51 2.43 11.52 -58.26
CA PRO A 51 3.21 10.46 -57.53
C PRO A 51 4.72 10.78 -57.22
N GLY A 52 5.51 9.84 -56.63
CA GLY A 52 6.97 10.01 -56.40
C GLY A 52 7.86 8.87 -55.79
N THR A 53 8.03 7.73 -56.48
CA THR A 53 9.13 6.71 -56.49
C THR A 53 10.16 6.51 -55.33
N ALA A 54 10.04 5.37 -54.61
CA ALA A 54 11.07 4.37 -54.14
C ALA A 54 12.32 4.81 -53.30
N PRO A 55 13.19 3.88 -52.75
CA PRO A 55 13.13 2.40 -52.58
C PRO A 55 13.26 1.93 -51.10
N PRO A 56 13.19 0.61 -50.77
CA PRO A 56 13.30 0.11 -49.38
C PRO A 56 14.74 -0.08 -48.87
N GLY A 57 14.96 0.06 -47.56
CA GLY A 57 16.26 -0.07 -46.88
C GLY A 57 16.41 -1.33 -46.01
N THR A 58 17.60 -1.93 -46.03
CA THR A 58 17.98 -3.19 -45.37
C THR A 58 18.02 -3.11 -43.84
N ALA A 59 17.68 -4.20 -43.14
CA ALA A 59 17.87 -4.33 -41.69
C ALA A 59 19.36 -4.48 -41.31
N PRO A 60 19.81 -3.92 -40.16
CA PRO A 60 21.18 -4.08 -39.67
C PRO A 60 21.41 -5.48 -39.04
N PRO A 61 22.66 -6.01 -39.07
CA PRO A 61 23.01 -7.31 -38.51
C PRO A 61 23.22 -7.28 -36.99
N ALA A 62 23.16 -8.44 -36.36
CA ALA A 62 23.57 -8.62 -34.96
C ALA A 62 25.11 -8.59 -34.82
N PRO A 63 25.66 -8.07 -33.70
CA PRO A 63 27.09 -8.16 -33.40
C PRO A 63 27.47 -9.57 -32.89
N ASP A 64 28.65 -10.04 -33.30
CA ASP A 64 29.22 -11.33 -32.91
C ASP A 64 29.88 -11.26 -31.51
N ALA A 65 30.06 -12.42 -30.86
CA ALA A 65 30.51 -12.51 -29.48
C ALA A 65 32.00 -12.84 -29.36
N SER A 66 32.75 -12.07 -28.54
CA SER A 66 33.95 -12.55 -27.80
C SER A 66 34.59 -11.46 -26.93
N HIS A 67 34.43 -11.52 -25.61
CA HIS A 67 35.51 -11.76 -24.64
C HIS A 67 34.95 -11.87 -23.19
N PRO A 68 35.63 -12.58 -22.26
CA PRO A 68 35.05 -12.93 -20.97
C PRO A 68 35.30 -11.88 -19.87
N GLY A 69 34.25 -11.59 -19.10
CA GLY A 69 34.33 -10.96 -17.79
C GLY A 69 33.44 -11.74 -16.82
N THR A 70 33.96 -12.16 -15.67
CA THR A 70 33.23 -13.02 -14.73
C THR A 70 32.11 -12.26 -14.02
N ALA A 71 30.90 -12.34 -14.56
CA ALA A 71 29.70 -12.15 -13.76
C ALA A 71 29.70 -13.19 -12.63
N ARG A 72 29.46 -12.75 -11.39
CA ARG A 72 29.06 -13.67 -10.32
C ARG A 72 27.65 -14.17 -10.67
N PRO A 73 27.33 -15.47 -10.47
CA PRO A 73 25.95 -15.90 -10.57
C PRO A 73 25.14 -15.18 -9.49
N ASP A 74 23.97 -14.66 -9.88
CA ASP A 74 22.98 -14.18 -8.93
C ASP A 74 22.62 -15.35 -7.99
N GLN A 75 22.70 -15.10 -6.68
CA GLN A 75 22.30 -16.12 -5.71
C GLN A 75 20.79 -16.10 -5.55
N GLU A 76 20.10 -16.74 -6.49
CA GLU A 76 18.71 -17.15 -6.34
C GLU A 76 18.60 -18.02 -5.07
N THR A 77 18.13 -17.41 -3.99
CA THR A 77 18.01 -18.04 -2.68
C THR A 77 16.88 -19.06 -2.71
N ALA A 78 17.25 -20.35 -2.80
CA ALA A 78 16.29 -21.44 -2.76
C ALA A 78 15.33 -21.29 -1.57
N PRO A 79 14.00 -21.46 -1.78
CA PRO A 79 13.00 -21.14 -0.77
C PRO A 79 13.21 -21.96 0.51
N LEU A 80 13.15 -21.26 1.65
CA LEU A 80 13.26 -21.87 2.98
C LEU A 80 12.09 -22.84 3.24
N ALA A 81 12.36 -23.91 4.00
CA ALA A 81 11.30 -24.74 4.54
C ALA A 81 10.42 -23.91 5.51
N PRO A 82 9.08 -24.13 5.58
CA PRO A 82 8.16 -23.27 6.34
C PRO A 82 8.60 -22.98 7.78
N ASP A 83 8.93 -24.01 8.57
CA ASP A 83 9.39 -23.89 9.96
C ASP A 83 10.68 -23.07 10.16
N ALA A 84 11.49 -22.91 9.10
CA ALA A 84 12.68 -22.07 9.08
C ALA A 84 12.38 -20.65 8.55
N ALA A 85 11.45 -20.55 7.61
CA ALA A 85 10.94 -19.30 7.07
C ALA A 85 10.23 -18.47 8.16
N ASP A 86 9.26 -19.07 8.87
CA ASP A 86 8.50 -18.36 9.91
C ASP A 86 9.39 -18.01 11.12
N ARG A 87 10.48 -18.75 11.36
CA ARG A 87 11.50 -18.42 12.37
C ARG A 87 12.34 -17.22 11.97
N GLU A 88 12.79 -17.13 10.72
CA GLU A 88 13.51 -15.96 10.21
C GLU A 88 12.66 -14.69 10.28
N LEU A 89 11.36 -14.79 9.99
CA LEU A 89 10.41 -13.70 10.21
C LEU A 89 10.25 -13.35 11.69
N LEU A 90 10.13 -14.32 12.60
CA LEU A 90 10.04 -14.06 14.03
C LEU A 90 11.32 -13.40 14.58
N ASP A 91 12.50 -13.80 14.13
CA ASP A 91 13.78 -13.17 14.48
C ASP A 91 13.85 -11.72 13.95
N ARG A 92 13.38 -11.45 12.72
CA ARG A 92 13.25 -10.07 12.18
C ARG A 92 12.24 -9.24 12.98
N TRP A 93 11.10 -9.78 13.37
CA TRP A 93 10.14 -9.10 14.24
C TRP A 93 10.76 -8.75 15.60
N ASN A 94 11.43 -9.70 16.24
CA ASN A 94 12.04 -9.51 17.55
C ASN A 94 13.09 -8.40 17.52
N ALA A 95 13.95 -8.37 16.50
CA ALA A 95 14.91 -7.29 16.30
C ALA A 95 14.22 -5.93 16.02
N LEU A 96 13.21 -5.92 15.14
CA LEU A 96 12.45 -4.73 14.76
C LEU A 96 11.73 -4.08 15.96
N LEU A 97 11.00 -4.88 16.74
CA LEU A 97 10.24 -4.40 17.90
C LEU A 97 11.17 -3.94 19.04
N ILE A 98 12.33 -4.56 19.24
CA ILE A 98 13.34 -4.06 20.19
C ILE A 98 13.88 -2.70 19.74
N SER A 99 14.18 -2.53 18.45
CA SER A 99 14.62 -1.24 17.87
C SER A 99 13.54 -0.16 18.00
N ALA A 100 12.28 -0.50 17.74
CA ALA A 100 11.13 0.42 17.76
C ALA A 100 10.82 1.04 19.12
N ARG A 101 11.39 0.51 20.22
CA ARG A 101 11.25 1.02 21.59
C ARG A 101 12.24 2.14 21.95
N GLU A 102 13.19 2.47 21.07
CA GLU A 102 14.16 3.56 21.27
C GLU A 102 14.99 3.43 22.57
N GLY A 103 15.32 2.20 22.95
CA GLY A 103 16.03 1.88 24.20
C GLY A 103 15.14 1.76 25.44
N THR A 104 13.83 1.97 25.30
CA THR A 104 12.85 1.75 26.38
C THR A 104 12.68 0.24 26.64
N ALA A 105 12.62 -0.16 27.91
CA ALA A 105 12.27 -1.54 28.27
C ALA A 105 10.79 -1.83 27.95
N GLY A 106 10.50 -3.03 27.46
CA GLY A 106 9.14 -3.48 27.13
C GLY A 106 8.98 -4.99 27.35
N PRO A 107 7.79 -5.55 27.09
CA PRO A 107 7.53 -6.99 27.21
C PRO A 107 8.36 -7.81 26.22
N ASP A 108 8.33 -9.14 26.38
CA ASP A 108 8.86 -10.07 25.38
C ASP A 108 8.27 -9.74 23.99
N PRO A 109 9.08 -9.52 22.94
CA PRO A 109 8.58 -9.26 21.60
C PRO A 109 7.93 -10.47 20.93
N ALA A 110 8.31 -11.70 21.31
CA ALA A 110 7.96 -12.91 20.56
C ALA A 110 6.44 -13.18 20.49
N PRO A 111 5.63 -13.07 21.57
CA PRO A 111 4.19 -13.31 21.49
C PRO A 111 3.44 -12.39 20.52
N TYR A 112 3.95 -11.17 20.28
CA TYR A 112 3.37 -10.24 19.29
C TYR A 112 3.71 -10.68 17.86
N GLY A 113 4.90 -11.22 17.64
CA GLY A 113 5.31 -11.78 16.35
C GLY A 113 4.59 -13.09 16.03
N GLU A 114 4.37 -13.93 17.03
CA GLU A 114 3.61 -15.18 16.92
C GLU A 114 2.13 -14.93 16.61
N ASP A 115 1.48 -13.93 17.23
CA ASP A 115 0.11 -13.53 16.87
C ASP A 115 0.03 -12.97 15.43
N LEU A 116 1.01 -12.17 15.01
CA LEU A 116 1.10 -11.66 13.63
C LEU A 116 1.32 -12.80 12.62
N LEU A 117 2.30 -13.68 12.83
CA LEU A 117 2.54 -14.82 11.96
C LEU A 117 1.33 -15.77 11.92
N GLY A 118 0.64 -15.97 13.04
CA GLY A 118 -0.61 -16.74 13.09
C GLY A 118 -1.73 -16.15 12.22
N ARG A 119 -1.80 -14.81 12.08
CA ARG A 119 -2.71 -14.13 11.14
C ARG A 119 -2.25 -14.33 9.70
N TRP A 120 -0.98 -14.08 9.42
CA TRP A 120 -0.41 -14.25 8.08
C TRP A 120 -0.43 -15.72 7.58
N ALA A 121 -0.55 -16.69 8.49
CA ALA A 121 -0.69 -18.12 8.18
C ALA A 121 -2.15 -18.63 8.14
N GLU A 122 -3.17 -17.76 8.18
CA GLU A 122 -4.59 -18.19 8.12
C GLU A 122 -4.89 -19.00 6.84
N PRO A 123 -5.45 -20.24 6.92
CA PRO A 123 -5.53 -21.17 5.79
C PRO A 123 -6.35 -20.74 4.54
N HIS A 124 -7.10 -19.63 4.63
CA HIS A 124 -7.82 -19.05 3.48
C HIS A 124 -6.93 -18.17 2.59
N ARG A 125 -5.77 -17.71 3.10
CA ARG A 125 -4.79 -16.93 2.33
C ARG A 125 -4.08 -17.83 1.31
N ARG A 126 -3.73 -17.26 0.17
CA ARG A 126 -2.86 -17.87 -0.85
C ARG A 126 -1.71 -16.92 -1.15
N TYR A 127 -2.04 -15.75 -1.69
CA TYR A 127 -1.07 -14.70 -1.94
C TYR A 127 -0.74 -13.93 -0.65
N HIS A 128 -1.75 -13.44 0.07
CA HIS A 128 -1.57 -12.52 1.21
C HIS A 128 -1.15 -13.26 2.50
N GLY A 129 -0.11 -14.10 2.43
CA GLY A 129 0.43 -14.90 3.53
C GLY A 129 1.86 -14.54 3.95
N THR A 130 2.51 -15.37 4.79
CA THR A 130 3.88 -15.11 5.29
C THR A 130 4.94 -14.98 4.18
N ALA A 131 4.69 -15.57 3.00
CA ALA A 131 5.53 -15.39 1.82
C ALA A 131 5.47 -13.95 1.25
N HIS A 132 4.27 -13.34 1.15
CA HIS A 132 4.10 -11.94 0.77
C HIS A 132 4.72 -11.01 1.81
N LEU A 133 4.46 -11.24 3.11
CA LEU A 133 5.08 -10.46 4.19
C LEU A 133 6.62 -10.42 4.06
N ARG A 134 7.28 -11.56 3.83
CA ARG A 134 8.73 -11.59 3.57
C ARG A 134 9.09 -10.76 2.34
N ALA A 135 8.39 -10.95 1.23
CA ALA A 135 8.67 -10.23 0.00
C ALA A 135 8.57 -8.70 0.18
N VAL A 136 7.57 -8.20 0.89
CA VAL A 136 7.43 -6.76 1.20
C VAL A 136 8.57 -6.27 2.09
N LEU A 137 8.94 -7.01 3.15
CA LEU A 137 10.05 -6.64 4.02
C LEU A 137 11.39 -6.61 3.26
N ASP A 138 11.64 -7.61 2.41
CA ASP A 138 12.84 -7.68 1.55
C ASP A 138 12.88 -6.55 0.52
N ARG A 139 11.71 -6.13 0.00
CA ARG A 139 11.60 -5.00 -0.94
C ARG A 139 11.77 -3.65 -0.24
N ILE A 140 11.34 -3.49 1.01
CA ILE A 140 11.68 -2.32 1.84
C ILE A 140 13.19 -2.25 2.06
N ASP A 141 13.82 -3.40 2.38
CA ASP A 141 15.27 -3.49 2.57
C ASP A 141 16.05 -3.21 1.26
N GLU A 142 15.55 -3.64 0.10
CA GLU A 142 16.09 -3.31 -1.23
C GLU A 142 15.96 -1.81 -1.55
N LEU A 143 14.77 -1.24 -1.42
CA LEU A 143 14.50 0.17 -1.75
C LEU A 143 15.28 1.12 -0.84
N ALA A 144 15.31 0.86 0.46
CA ALA A 144 16.07 1.67 1.41
C ALA A 144 17.59 1.68 1.10
N ALA A 145 18.12 0.60 0.52
CA ALA A 145 19.51 0.51 0.06
C ALA A 145 19.76 1.19 -1.30
N GLN A 146 18.72 1.69 -1.98
CA GLN A 146 18.81 2.41 -3.26
C GLN A 146 18.43 3.91 -3.15
N LEU A 147 18.03 4.39 -1.97
CA LEU A 147 17.74 5.80 -1.74
C LEU A 147 18.99 6.68 -1.97
N PRO A 148 18.86 7.84 -2.64
CA PRO A 148 19.90 8.85 -2.68
C PRO A 148 20.36 9.27 -1.28
N PRO A 149 21.66 9.58 -1.06
CA PRO A 149 22.18 9.99 0.24
C PRO A 149 21.43 11.19 0.87
N GLU A 150 20.94 12.11 0.05
CA GLU A 150 20.11 13.26 0.44
C GLU A 150 18.74 12.88 0.99
N GLU A 151 18.10 11.84 0.45
CA GLU A 151 16.81 11.29 0.94
C GLU A 151 17.03 10.39 2.16
N ALA A 152 18.15 9.67 2.22
CA ALA A 152 18.47 8.75 3.30
C ALA A 152 19.01 9.43 4.57
N ALA A 153 19.67 10.59 4.47
CA ALA A 153 20.45 11.19 5.57
C ALA A 153 19.85 12.48 6.19
N GLY A 154 18.58 12.80 5.91
CA GLY A 154 17.93 13.99 6.48
C GLY A 154 17.97 13.98 8.04
N PRO A 155 18.40 15.08 8.70
CA PRO A 155 18.67 15.09 10.15
C PRO A 155 17.42 14.82 11.01
N GLY A 156 17.30 13.55 11.47
CA GLY A 156 16.16 13.04 12.21
C GLY A 156 15.99 13.59 13.63
N THR A 157 15.55 14.84 13.77
CA THR A 157 15.02 15.38 15.03
C THR A 157 13.78 16.28 14.82
N GLY A 158 12.59 15.72 14.98
CA GLY A 158 11.43 16.43 15.53
C GLY A 158 10.48 17.19 14.59
N THR A 159 10.83 17.48 13.33
CA THR A 159 9.90 18.11 12.37
C THR A 159 9.94 17.43 11.00
N ARG A 160 8.77 17.14 10.43
CA ARG A 160 8.55 16.04 9.47
C ARG A 160 8.91 16.32 8.00
N ALA A 161 9.70 17.35 7.70
CA ALA A 161 9.98 17.80 6.33
C ALA A 161 11.42 17.58 5.88
N ASP A 162 12.37 17.56 6.83
CA ASP A 162 13.82 17.57 6.55
C ASP A 162 14.53 16.30 7.06
N ALA A 163 13.78 15.27 7.45
CA ALA A 163 14.31 14.02 8.00
C ALA A 163 14.18 12.87 6.99
N GLY A 164 15.14 11.94 6.99
CA GLY A 164 15.02 10.68 6.24
C GLY A 164 13.90 9.77 6.80
N PRO A 165 13.50 8.73 6.04
CA PRO A 165 12.37 7.87 6.38
C PRO A 165 12.53 7.11 7.71
N ASP A 166 11.44 6.97 8.49
CA ASP A 166 11.42 6.05 9.63
C ASP A 166 11.21 4.62 9.11
N LEU A 167 12.30 4.02 8.63
CA LEU A 167 12.36 2.63 8.18
C LEU A 167 11.98 1.61 9.29
N THR A 168 11.80 2.04 10.54
CA THR A 168 11.19 1.22 11.61
C THR A 168 9.66 1.26 11.50
N ALA A 169 9.08 2.46 11.30
CA ALA A 169 7.66 2.62 11.03
C ALA A 169 7.23 1.92 9.73
N VAL A 170 8.00 2.06 8.64
CA VAL A 170 7.73 1.41 7.35
C VAL A 170 7.71 -0.12 7.48
N ARG A 171 8.73 -0.71 8.12
CA ARG A 171 8.76 -2.18 8.35
C ARG A 171 7.65 -2.64 9.30
N LEU A 172 7.33 -1.89 10.35
CA LEU A 172 6.18 -2.22 11.21
C LEU A 172 4.86 -2.15 10.43
N ALA A 173 4.68 -1.19 9.53
CA ALA A 173 3.50 -1.11 8.68
C ALA A 173 3.37 -2.31 7.74
N ALA A 174 4.47 -2.79 7.15
CA ALA A 174 4.47 -4.04 6.40
C ALA A 174 4.02 -5.24 7.24
N TRP A 175 4.45 -5.34 8.51
CA TRP A 175 3.95 -6.38 9.43
C TRP A 175 2.45 -6.32 9.71
N PHE A 176 1.86 -5.13 9.73
CA PHE A 176 0.45 -4.95 10.08
C PHE A 176 -0.52 -4.88 8.89
N HIS A 177 -0.12 -4.47 7.68
CA HIS A 177 -1.08 -4.03 6.63
C HIS A 177 -2.21 -5.05 6.34
N ASP A 178 -1.87 -6.31 6.05
CA ASP A 178 -2.84 -7.41 5.88
C ASP A 178 -2.92 -8.37 7.09
N ALA A 179 -2.54 -7.91 8.28
CA ALA A 179 -2.72 -8.68 9.52
C ALA A 179 -4.22 -8.95 9.84
N VAL A 180 -5.15 -8.24 9.21
CA VAL A 180 -6.58 -8.58 9.16
C VAL A 180 -7.05 -8.69 7.72
N TYR A 181 -6.85 -9.84 7.07
CA TYR A 181 -7.25 -10.06 5.68
C TYR A 181 -8.56 -10.85 5.56
N ARG A 182 -9.59 -10.21 5.01
CA ARG A 182 -10.91 -10.80 4.75
C ARG A 182 -11.40 -10.35 3.36
N PRO A 183 -11.30 -11.19 2.31
CA PRO A 183 -11.71 -10.79 0.96
C PRO A 183 -13.23 -10.61 0.83
N ASP A 184 -14.02 -11.04 1.81
CA ASP A 184 -15.45 -10.73 1.93
C ASP A 184 -15.74 -9.34 2.57
N ARG A 185 -14.73 -8.50 2.78
CA ARG A 185 -14.81 -7.19 3.47
C ARG A 185 -13.92 -6.13 2.82
N SER A 186 -14.34 -4.87 2.94
CA SER A 186 -13.64 -3.67 2.47
C SER A 186 -13.17 -2.79 3.64
N GLU A 187 -12.71 -3.42 4.71
CA GLU A 187 -12.37 -2.76 5.99
C GLU A 187 -11.03 -3.27 6.56
N ASN A 188 -10.25 -4.02 5.76
CA ASN A 188 -9.14 -4.84 6.22
C ASN A 188 -8.02 -3.98 6.77
N GLU A 189 -7.64 -2.98 6.00
CA GLU A 189 -6.60 -1.98 6.24
C GLU A 189 -6.94 -1.13 7.47
N GLU A 190 -8.20 -0.72 7.63
CA GLU A 190 -8.66 0.01 8.83
C GLU A 190 -8.68 -0.88 10.08
N ARG A 191 -9.00 -2.17 9.94
CA ARG A 191 -8.95 -3.15 11.05
C ARG A 191 -7.51 -3.50 11.44
N SER A 192 -6.61 -3.59 10.46
CA SER A 192 -5.16 -3.73 10.61
C SER A 192 -4.52 -2.51 11.26
N ALA A 193 -4.86 -1.29 10.84
CA ALA A 193 -4.39 -0.06 11.46
C ALA A 193 -4.83 0.00 12.93
N ARG A 194 -6.10 -0.33 13.22
CA ARG A 194 -6.61 -0.45 14.59
C ARG A 194 -5.93 -1.57 15.40
N LEU A 195 -5.42 -2.62 14.75
CA LEU A 195 -4.63 -3.65 15.43
C LEU A 195 -3.27 -3.09 15.86
N ALA A 196 -2.58 -2.37 14.96
CA ALA A 196 -1.33 -1.67 15.28
C ALA A 196 -1.52 -0.63 16.41
N GLU A 197 -2.60 0.17 16.36
CA GLU A 197 -2.97 1.18 17.38
C GLU A 197 -3.14 0.60 18.79
N ARG A 198 -3.42 -0.70 18.93
CA ARG A 198 -3.50 -1.40 20.23
C ARG A 198 -2.20 -2.13 20.58
N ALA A 199 -1.70 -2.94 19.65
CA ALA A 199 -0.57 -3.83 19.91
C ALA A 199 0.75 -3.07 20.12
N LEU A 200 0.99 -1.98 19.38
CA LEU A 200 2.26 -1.25 19.46
C LEU A 200 2.47 -0.52 20.80
N PRO A 201 1.48 0.21 21.36
CA PRO A 201 1.61 0.79 22.71
C PRO A 201 1.74 -0.27 23.80
N GLU A 202 0.99 -1.37 23.73
CA GLU A 202 1.12 -2.51 24.65
C GLU A 202 2.52 -3.13 24.58
N ALA A 203 3.09 -3.23 23.38
CA ALA A 203 4.45 -3.68 23.13
C ALA A 203 5.54 -2.63 23.43
N GLY A 204 5.19 -1.44 23.94
CA GLY A 204 6.13 -0.40 24.38
C GLY A 204 6.67 0.53 23.29
N VAL A 205 6.06 0.57 22.10
CA VAL A 205 6.47 1.45 21.00
C VAL A 205 5.91 2.87 21.20
N PRO A 206 6.68 3.95 20.95
CA PRO A 206 6.23 5.33 21.13
C PRO A 206 4.95 5.66 20.35
N ALA A 207 4.12 6.53 20.92
CA ALA A 207 2.84 6.93 20.32
C ALA A 207 2.99 7.60 18.94
N ALA A 208 4.09 8.31 18.70
CA ALA A 208 4.39 8.93 17.40
C ALA A 208 4.64 7.89 16.29
N ARG A 209 5.45 6.85 16.58
CA ARG A 209 5.68 5.74 15.65
C ARG A 209 4.42 4.89 15.47
N THR A 210 3.68 4.63 16.56
CA THR A 210 2.38 3.93 16.49
C THR A 210 1.40 4.64 15.55
N ALA A 211 1.27 5.96 15.70
CA ALA A 211 0.40 6.77 14.85
C ALA A 211 0.86 6.75 13.38
N GLU A 212 2.16 6.67 13.12
CA GLU A 212 2.66 6.57 11.75
C GLU A 212 2.43 5.21 11.12
N VAL A 213 2.70 4.11 11.85
CA VAL A 213 2.36 2.75 11.38
C VAL A 213 0.87 2.69 11.03
N ALA A 214 0.00 3.27 11.86
CA ALA A 214 -1.44 3.32 11.63
C ALA A 214 -1.86 4.29 10.51
N ARG A 215 -1.01 5.22 10.06
CA ARG A 215 -1.22 6.01 8.83
C ARG A 215 -0.80 5.21 7.60
N LEU A 216 0.40 4.64 7.63
CA LEU A 216 0.98 3.86 6.54
C LEU A 216 0.12 2.63 6.18
N VAL A 217 -0.38 1.91 7.19
CA VAL A 217 -1.33 0.79 6.99
C VAL A 217 -2.66 1.24 6.35
N ARG A 218 -3.09 2.50 6.52
CA ARG A 218 -4.29 3.03 5.85
C ARG A 218 -4.01 3.50 4.41
N LEU A 219 -2.74 3.71 4.06
CA LEU A 219 -2.33 4.17 2.74
C LEU A 219 -2.40 3.05 1.68
N THR A 220 -2.25 1.78 2.10
CA THR A 220 -2.40 0.60 1.22
C THR A 220 -3.84 0.36 0.74
N VAL A 221 -4.80 1.21 1.13
CA VAL A 221 -6.15 1.26 0.52
C VAL A 221 -6.11 1.87 -0.89
N THR A 222 -5.16 2.78 -1.16
CA THR A 222 -5.07 3.52 -2.43
C THR A 222 -3.75 3.37 -3.16
N HIS A 223 -2.67 3.03 -2.44
CA HIS A 223 -1.28 3.03 -2.93
C HIS A 223 -0.86 4.37 -3.57
N ASP A 224 -1.45 5.47 -3.08
CA ASP A 224 -1.26 6.83 -3.61
C ASP A 224 -0.67 7.77 -2.52
N PRO A 225 0.62 7.62 -2.16
CA PRO A 225 1.32 8.56 -1.30
C PRO A 225 1.35 9.96 -1.93
N ALA A 226 1.25 10.98 -1.09
CA ALA A 226 1.54 12.35 -1.50
C ALA A 226 3.04 12.47 -1.83
N GLY A 227 3.40 13.13 -2.94
CA GLY A 227 4.81 13.32 -3.29
C GLY A 227 5.57 14.03 -2.17
N ASN A 228 6.61 13.40 -1.64
CA ASN A 228 7.29 13.85 -0.43
C ASN A 228 7.24 12.81 0.71
N ASP A 229 6.31 11.86 0.64
CA ASP A 229 5.96 10.92 1.70
C ASP A 229 6.82 9.66 1.63
N LEU A 230 8.14 9.79 1.79
CA LEU A 230 9.09 8.68 1.58
C LEU A 230 8.71 7.39 2.34
N ASP A 231 8.16 7.49 3.56
CA ASP A 231 7.68 6.32 4.32
C ASP A 231 6.50 5.62 3.60
N GLY A 232 5.57 6.39 3.03
CA GLY A 232 4.46 5.89 2.23
C GLY A 232 4.87 5.40 0.85
N GLU A 233 5.81 6.10 0.19
CA GLU A 233 6.39 5.73 -1.10
C GLU A 233 7.14 4.39 -1.00
N LEU A 234 7.95 4.18 0.03
CA LEU A 234 8.64 2.91 0.30
C LEU A 234 7.68 1.75 0.56
N LEU A 235 6.62 1.95 1.38
CA LEU A 235 5.66 0.88 1.67
C LEU A 235 4.84 0.50 0.43
N CYS A 236 4.31 1.49 -0.30
CA CYS A 236 3.48 1.23 -1.47
C CYS A 236 4.29 0.57 -2.60
N ASP A 237 5.54 1.01 -2.82
CA ASP A 237 6.40 0.40 -3.83
C ASP A 237 6.75 -1.06 -3.47
N ALA A 238 7.02 -1.33 -2.20
CA ALA A 238 7.37 -2.67 -1.73
C ALA A 238 6.21 -3.67 -1.80
N ASP A 239 4.99 -3.23 -1.48
CA ASP A 239 3.77 -4.03 -1.59
C ASP A 239 3.41 -4.32 -3.06
N LEU A 240 3.43 -3.29 -3.91
CA LEU A 240 3.17 -3.43 -5.35
C LEU A 240 4.31 -4.09 -6.14
N ALA A 241 5.45 -4.42 -5.51
CA ALA A 241 6.62 -4.97 -6.19
C ALA A 241 6.34 -6.29 -6.94
N VAL A 242 5.38 -7.10 -6.46
CA VAL A 242 4.95 -8.35 -7.13
C VAL A 242 4.52 -8.12 -8.58
N LEU A 243 3.95 -6.95 -8.87
CA LEU A 243 3.45 -6.62 -10.21
C LEU A 243 4.58 -6.61 -11.24
N ALA A 244 5.82 -6.32 -10.82
CA ALA A 244 7.01 -6.24 -11.65
C ALA A 244 7.79 -7.56 -11.79
N GLY A 245 7.28 -8.67 -11.23
CA GLY A 245 7.87 -10.01 -11.41
C GLY A 245 7.91 -10.48 -12.88
N THR A 246 8.55 -11.62 -13.11
CA THR A 246 8.51 -12.25 -14.45
C THR A 246 7.07 -12.62 -14.83
N PRO A 247 6.74 -12.82 -16.12
CA PRO A 247 5.39 -13.22 -16.53
C PRO A 247 4.88 -14.47 -15.81
N GLU A 248 5.77 -15.40 -15.47
CA GLU A 248 5.47 -16.63 -14.74
C GLU A 248 5.17 -16.36 -13.26
N GLN A 249 5.97 -15.51 -12.60
CA GLN A 249 5.74 -15.06 -11.22
C GLN A 249 4.43 -14.28 -11.10
N TYR A 250 4.16 -13.39 -12.06
CA TYR A 250 2.93 -12.62 -12.12
C TYR A 250 1.70 -13.50 -12.38
N ALA A 251 1.81 -14.48 -13.29
CA ALA A 251 0.73 -15.44 -13.55
C ALA A 251 0.42 -16.31 -12.32
N HIS A 252 1.44 -16.65 -11.52
CA HIS A 252 1.24 -17.32 -10.24
C HIS A 252 0.48 -16.44 -9.24
N TYR A 253 0.94 -15.20 -9.02
CA TYR A 253 0.26 -14.17 -8.21
C TYR A 253 -1.22 -14.02 -8.61
N ALA A 254 -1.51 -13.80 -9.90
CA ALA A 254 -2.89 -13.61 -10.38
C ALA A 254 -3.75 -14.88 -10.16
N ALA A 255 -3.17 -16.08 -10.25
CA ALA A 255 -3.85 -17.34 -9.97
C ALA A 255 -4.10 -17.57 -8.47
N GLU A 256 -3.26 -17.05 -7.58
CA GLU A 256 -3.48 -17.07 -6.13
C GLU A 256 -4.56 -16.06 -5.70
N ILE A 257 -4.54 -14.84 -6.26
CA ILE A 257 -5.63 -13.86 -6.10
C ILE A 257 -6.96 -14.45 -6.57
N ARG A 258 -7.01 -15.14 -7.72
CA ARG A 258 -8.24 -15.82 -8.17
C ARG A 258 -8.75 -16.85 -7.16
N GLN A 259 -7.86 -17.55 -6.44
CA GLN A 259 -8.23 -18.54 -5.43
C GLN A 259 -8.77 -17.92 -4.14
N GLU A 260 -8.20 -16.81 -3.66
CA GLU A 260 -8.72 -16.09 -2.48
C GLU A 260 -10.14 -15.57 -2.72
N TYR A 261 -10.40 -15.10 -3.94
CA TYR A 261 -11.74 -14.70 -4.40
C TYR A 261 -12.56 -15.84 -5.03
N ALA A 262 -12.26 -17.12 -4.75
CA ALA A 262 -12.98 -18.27 -5.32
C ALA A 262 -14.50 -18.28 -5.01
N PHE A 263 -14.94 -17.58 -3.97
CA PHE A 263 -16.35 -17.39 -3.64
C PHE A 263 -17.07 -16.36 -4.55
N VAL A 264 -16.33 -15.54 -5.31
CA VAL A 264 -16.87 -14.57 -6.26
C VAL A 264 -17.10 -15.24 -7.63
N PRO A 265 -18.32 -15.10 -8.22
CA PRO A 265 -18.59 -15.60 -9.57
C PRO A 265 -17.67 -14.98 -10.63
N ASP A 266 -17.25 -15.76 -11.63
CA ASP A 266 -16.20 -15.37 -12.57
C ASP A 266 -16.45 -14.02 -13.29
N ALA A 267 -17.69 -13.73 -13.66
CA ALA A 267 -18.05 -12.45 -14.30
C ALA A 267 -17.79 -11.25 -13.38
N ALA A 268 -18.21 -11.34 -12.10
CA ALA A 268 -18.00 -10.29 -11.11
C ALA A 268 -16.52 -10.18 -10.70
N PHE A 269 -15.79 -11.30 -10.67
CA PHE A 269 -14.34 -11.29 -10.46
C PHE A 269 -13.61 -10.60 -11.63
N ARG A 270 -13.95 -10.94 -12.89
CA ARG A 270 -13.38 -10.30 -14.08
C ARG A 270 -13.66 -8.79 -14.09
N GLU A 271 -14.88 -8.37 -13.78
CA GLU A 271 -15.26 -6.95 -13.69
C GLU A 271 -14.47 -6.21 -12.60
N GLY A 272 -14.50 -6.72 -11.36
CA GLY A 272 -13.82 -6.10 -10.22
C GLY A 272 -12.30 -6.06 -10.35
N ARG A 273 -11.67 -7.17 -10.76
CA ARG A 273 -10.22 -7.22 -11.00
C ARG A 273 -9.83 -6.28 -12.14
N SER A 274 -10.59 -6.23 -13.24
CA SER A 274 -10.33 -5.27 -14.32
C SER A 274 -10.49 -3.82 -13.89
N ALA A 275 -11.38 -3.51 -12.93
CA ALA A 275 -11.48 -2.16 -12.36
C ALA A 275 -10.20 -1.77 -11.60
N VAL A 276 -9.67 -2.67 -10.75
CA VAL A 276 -8.39 -2.47 -10.03
C VAL A 276 -7.22 -2.31 -11.01
N LEU A 277 -7.12 -3.17 -12.03
CA LEU A 277 -6.06 -3.07 -13.04
C LEU A 277 -6.12 -1.75 -13.82
N ARG A 278 -7.32 -1.27 -14.19
CA ARG A 278 -7.50 0.03 -14.87
C ARG A 278 -7.20 1.22 -13.94
N GLN A 279 -7.51 1.13 -12.65
CA GLN A 279 -7.12 2.13 -11.65
C GLN A 279 -5.60 2.25 -11.55
N LEU A 280 -4.90 1.13 -11.35
CA LEU A 280 -3.44 1.08 -11.28
C LEU A 280 -2.79 1.59 -12.57
N LEU A 281 -3.21 1.09 -13.74
CA LEU A 281 -2.69 1.54 -15.03
C LEU A 281 -2.95 3.04 -15.31
N GLY A 282 -4.01 3.60 -14.73
CA GLY A 282 -4.36 5.03 -14.80
C GLY A 282 -3.49 5.94 -13.92
N LEU A 283 -2.70 5.41 -12.99
CA LEU A 283 -1.76 6.21 -12.21
C LEU A 283 -0.63 6.77 -13.11
N PRO A 284 -0.20 8.04 -12.93
CA PRO A 284 0.93 8.61 -13.69
C PRO A 284 2.21 7.77 -13.54
N HIS A 285 2.44 7.25 -12.34
CA HIS A 285 3.45 6.24 -12.02
C HIS A 285 2.81 5.17 -11.12
N LEU A 286 3.12 3.90 -11.38
CA LEU A 286 2.79 2.79 -10.48
C LEU A 286 3.68 2.84 -9.24
N PHE A 287 4.94 3.22 -9.43
CA PHE A 287 5.95 3.29 -8.37
C PHE A 287 6.40 4.73 -8.10
N ARG A 288 6.91 5.00 -6.89
CA ARG A 288 7.07 6.35 -6.33
C ARG A 288 8.52 6.69 -6.02
N THR A 289 9.32 5.71 -5.59
CA THR A 289 10.77 5.85 -5.55
C THR A 289 11.36 5.93 -6.96
N GLY A 290 12.50 6.61 -7.12
CA GLY A 290 13.20 6.68 -8.41
C GLY A 290 13.62 5.29 -8.92
N TYR A 291 14.13 4.45 -8.02
CA TYR A 291 14.58 3.10 -8.34
C TYR A 291 13.46 2.22 -8.91
N ALA A 292 12.31 2.15 -8.24
CA ALA A 292 11.22 1.29 -8.67
C ALA A 292 10.55 1.79 -9.97
N ARG A 293 10.46 3.11 -10.20
CA ARG A 293 10.04 3.64 -11.52
C ARG A 293 10.92 3.14 -12.65
N ASP A 294 12.24 3.24 -12.49
CA ASP A 294 13.19 2.89 -13.56
C ASP A 294 13.34 1.38 -13.75
N ARG A 295 13.26 0.60 -12.67
CA ARG A 295 13.51 -0.86 -12.68
C ARG A 295 12.26 -1.72 -12.78
N TRP A 296 11.16 -1.33 -12.12
CA TRP A 296 10.00 -2.20 -11.88
C TRP A 296 8.79 -1.79 -12.74
N GLU A 297 8.52 -0.49 -12.92
CA GLU A 297 7.34 -0.01 -13.67
C GLU A 297 7.21 -0.56 -15.11
N PRO A 298 8.29 -0.69 -15.90
CA PRO A 298 8.19 -1.23 -17.26
C PRO A 298 7.76 -2.70 -17.29
N ALA A 299 8.07 -3.49 -16.26
CA ALA A 299 7.59 -4.86 -16.12
C ALA A 299 6.14 -4.89 -15.65
N ALA A 300 5.83 -4.14 -14.58
CA ALA A 300 4.48 -4.06 -14.04
C ALA A 300 3.45 -3.62 -15.09
N ARG A 301 3.68 -2.52 -15.82
CA ARG A 301 2.72 -2.07 -16.85
C ARG A 301 2.48 -3.10 -17.95
N ARG A 302 3.47 -3.91 -18.33
CA ARG A 302 3.26 -5.03 -19.27
C ARG A 302 2.36 -6.10 -18.66
N ASN A 303 2.69 -6.56 -17.45
CA ASN A 303 1.96 -7.61 -16.75
C ASN A 303 0.49 -7.21 -16.49
N LEU A 304 0.24 -6.01 -15.95
CA LEU A 304 -1.11 -5.48 -15.73
C LEU A 304 -1.93 -5.42 -17.03
N THR A 305 -1.32 -4.96 -18.13
CA THR A 305 -1.98 -4.85 -19.45
C THR A 305 -2.30 -6.22 -20.04
N THR A 306 -1.40 -7.19 -19.87
CA THR A 306 -1.62 -8.58 -20.30
C THR A 306 -2.74 -9.25 -19.51
N GLU A 307 -2.81 -9.08 -18.19
CA GLU A 307 -3.92 -9.60 -17.39
C GLU A 307 -5.24 -8.95 -17.79
N LEU A 308 -5.27 -7.62 -17.95
CA LEU A 308 -6.48 -6.89 -18.34
C LEU A 308 -7.05 -7.39 -19.68
N GLY A 309 -6.21 -7.59 -20.69
CA GLY A 309 -6.64 -8.16 -21.98
C GLY A 309 -7.21 -9.58 -21.85
N LEU A 310 -6.65 -10.41 -20.96
CA LEU A 310 -7.15 -11.76 -20.66
C LEU A 310 -8.45 -11.75 -19.81
N LEU A 311 -8.76 -10.65 -19.13
CA LEU A 311 -10.00 -10.43 -18.37
C LEU A 311 -11.12 -9.76 -19.18
N GLU A 312 -10.79 -9.06 -20.28
CA GLU A 312 -11.74 -8.40 -21.18
C GLU A 312 -12.18 -9.26 -22.40
N THR A 313 -11.53 -10.41 -22.62
CA THR A 313 -11.84 -11.38 -23.70
C THR A 313 -13.05 -12.28 -23.38
#